data_AF-N9PR74-F1
#
_entry.id   AF-N9PR74-F1
#
_cell.length_a   1.000
_cell.length_b   1.000
_cell.length_c   1.000
_cell.angle_alpha   90.00
_cell.angle_beta   90.00
_cell.angle_gamma   90.00
#
_symmetry.space_group_name_H-M   'P 1'
#
loop_
_entity.id
_entity.type
_entity.pdbx_description
1 polymer ?
#
loop_
_entity_poly.entity_id
_entity_poly.type
_entity_poly.pdbx_seq_one_letter_code
_entity_poly.pdbx_strand_id
1 'polypeptide(L)'
;MQQSHLNLKTGDLETIIADPRYDYYKPQIDAAGQLYYLKRPYKNKNYSGNSLKDIVLAPFKIIRAVFGWLDFFTQRYTGESLKSTSGSNPAKLRQKSEEELFVEGNLIKLQKTLQQNQSAGEKFAGVIPRSWELIQCSKTGEQKVLKRGVLGYALLGIEGSVLYSNGKHLVLMTADQTEQMLVEAKLIQKIIC
;
A
#
# COMPACT_ATOMS: atom_id res chain seq x y z
N MET A 1 -5.96 5.51 -11.95
CA MET A 1 -5.12 6.15 -13.01
C MET A 1 -5.34 5.44 -14.34
N GLN A 2 -5.20 6.14 -15.48
CA GLN A 2 -5.34 5.59 -16.85
C GLN A 2 -3.96 5.15 -17.39
N GLN A 3 -3.89 3.99 -18.04
CA GLN A 3 -2.68 3.52 -18.74
C GLN A 3 -2.83 3.75 -20.24
N SER A 4 -1.90 4.51 -20.83
CA SER A 4 -1.93 4.85 -22.25
C SER A 4 -0.60 4.53 -22.91
N HIS A 5 -0.66 3.91 -24.09
CA HIS A 5 0.47 3.59 -24.96
C HIS A 5 0.52 4.58 -26.11
N LEU A 6 1.65 5.25 -26.29
CA LEU A 6 1.86 6.23 -27.34
C LEU A 6 2.59 5.60 -28.52
N ASN A 7 1.93 5.54 -29.67
CA ASN A 7 2.57 5.12 -30.92
C ASN A 7 3.32 6.31 -31.54
N LEU A 8 4.65 6.34 -31.38
CA LEU A 8 5.50 7.44 -31.87
C LEU A 8 5.56 7.55 -33.40
N LYS A 9 5.06 6.55 -34.16
CA LYS A 9 5.03 6.60 -35.62
C LYS A 9 3.77 7.27 -36.18
N THR A 10 2.65 7.21 -35.46
CA THR A 10 1.35 7.79 -35.89
C THR A 10 0.90 8.96 -35.01
N GLY A 11 1.44 9.09 -33.80
CA GLY A 11 1.02 10.07 -32.81
C GLY A 11 -0.19 9.63 -31.98
N ASP A 12 -0.70 8.41 -32.19
CA ASP A 12 -1.90 7.93 -31.51
C ASP A 12 -1.61 7.45 -30.09
N LEU A 13 -2.47 7.87 -29.16
CA LEU A 13 -2.43 7.49 -27.75
C LEU A 13 -3.56 6.48 -27.47
N GLU A 14 -3.22 5.21 -27.32
CA GLU A 14 -4.18 4.13 -27.09
C GLU A 14 -4.26 3.78 -25.60
N THR A 15 -5.47 3.75 -25.03
CA THR A 15 -5.65 3.34 -23.64
C THR A 15 -5.70 1.82 -23.56
N ILE A 16 -4.68 1.21 -22.95
CA ILE A 16 -4.60 -0.26 -22.81
C ILE A 16 -5.56 -0.74 -21.71
N ILE A 17 -5.62 -0.03 -20.58
CA ILE A 17 -6.50 -0.40 -19.47
C ILE A 17 -6.85 0.80 -18.60
N ALA A 18 -8.12 0.88 -18.20
CA ALA A 18 -8.60 1.86 -17.25
C ALA A 18 -9.75 1.27 -16.42
N ASP A 19 -9.65 1.37 -15.10
CA ASP A 19 -10.74 1.07 -14.16
C ASP A 19 -10.69 2.12 -13.05
N PRO A 20 -11.81 2.81 -12.74
CA PRO A 20 -11.84 3.84 -11.69
C PRO A 20 -11.55 3.29 -10.29
N ARG A 21 -11.65 1.98 -10.07
CA ARG A 21 -11.42 1.32 -8.78
C ARG A 21 -9.95 0.96 -8.56
N TYR A 22 -9.13 0.98 -9.60
CA TYR A 22 -7.76 0.48 -9.54
C TYR A 22 -6.77 1.48 -10.13
N ASP A 23 -5.57 1.49 -9.55
CA ASP A 23 -4.40 2.05 -10.20
C ASP A 23 -3.64 0.94 -10.91
N TYR A 24 -3.26 1.23 -12.14
CA TYR A 24 -2.36 0.44 -12.96
C TYR A 24 -1.08 1.26 -13.18
N TYR A 25 0.10 0.71 -12.91
CA TYR A 25 1.35 1.48 -12.97
C TYR A 25 2.60 0.61 -13.18
N LYS A 26 3.70 1.28 -13.55
CA LYS A 26 5.00 0.71 -13.95
C LYS A 26 4.88 -0.31 -15.09
N PRO A 27 4.28 0.03 -16.25
CA PRO A 27 4.22 -0.92 -17.37
C PRO A 27 5.63 -1.27 -17.86
N GLN A 28 5.89 -2.55 -18.07
CA GLN A 28 7.14 -3.04 -18.69
C GLN A 28 6.81 -4.13 -19.71
N ILE A 29 7.54 -4.15 -20.82
CA ILE A 29 7.39 -5.18 -21.86
C ILE A 29 8.64 -6.07 -21.81
N ASP A 30 8.44 -7.39 -21.82
CA ASP A 30 9.54 -8.36 -21.88
C ASP A 30 10.09 -8.53 -23.31
N ALA A 31 11.14 -9.33 -23.48
CA ALA A 31 11.70 -9.63 -24.79
C ALA A 31 10.69 -10.34 -25.73
N ALA A 32 9.74 -11.08 -25.18
CA ALA A 32 8.67 -11.75 -25.91
C ALA A 32 7.59 -10.79 -26.41
N GLY A 33 7.53 -9.55 -25.90
CA GLY A 33 6.49 -8.56 -26.19
C GLY A 33 5.23 -8.70 -25.33
N GLN A 34 5.32 -9.32 -24.16
CA GLN A 34 4.26 -9.45 -23.17
C GLN A 34 4.31 -8.26 -22.21
N LEU A 35 3.14 -7.73 -21.85
CA LEU A 35 3.03 -6.56 -20.99
C LEU A 35 2.88 -6.99 -19.53
N TYR A 36 3.69 -6.39 -18.66
CA TYR A 36 3.60 -6.54 -17.22
C TYR A 36 3.21 -5.20 -16.62
N TYR A 37 2.41 -5.21 -15.55
CA TYR A 37 2.10 -4.02 -14.75
C TYR A 37 1.66 -4.38 -13.34
N LEU A 38 1.73 -3.41 -12.43
CA LEU A 38 1.14 -3.52 -11.10
C LEU A 38 -0.30 -3.00 -11.12
N LYS A 39 -1.21 -3.75 -10.50
CA LYS A 39 -2.59 -3.37 -10.22
C LYS A 39 -2.78 -3.26 -8.71
N ARG A 40 -3.35 -2.16 -8.24
CA ARG A 40 -3.73 -2.02 -6.82
C ARG A 40 -5.06 -1.28 -6.67
N PRO A 41 -5.79 -1.48 -5.56
CA PRO A 41 -7.00 -0.70 -5.30
C PRO A 41 -6.66 0.78 -5.21
N TYR A 42 -7.44 1.61 -5.90
CA TYR A 42 -7.36 3.04 -5.77
C TYR A 42 -8.00 3.43 -4.44
N LYS A 43 -7.17 3.80 -3.44
CA LYS A 43 -7.69 4.56 -2.31
C LYS A 43 -7.89 5.98 -2.81
N ASN A 44 -9.10 6.23 -3.31
CA ASN A 44 -9.58 7.58 -3.37
C ASN A 44 -9.42 8.14 -1.96
N LYS A 45 -8.59 9.17 -1.79
CA LYS A 45 -8.86 10.12 -0.72
C LYS A 45 -10.19 10.74 -1.12
N ASN A 46 -11.27 10.02 -0.83
CA ASN A 46 -12.43 10.68 -0.30
C ASN A 46 -11.88 11.36 0.95
N TYR A 47 -11.34 12.57 0.76
CA TYR A 47 -11.58 13.63 1.71
C TYR A 47 -13.08 13.51 1.90
N SER A 48 -13.50 12.85 2.98
CA SER A 48 -14.88 12.93 3.41
C SER A 48 -15.02 14.41 3.73
N GLY A 49 -15.37 15.20 2.71
CA GLY A 49 -15.68 16.60 2.83
C GLY A 49 -16.62 16.67 4.00
N ASN A 50 -16.18 17.44 5.01
CA ASN A 50 -16.73 17.48 6.36
C ASN A 50 -18.19 17.07 6.34
N SER A 51 -18.48 15.87 6.88
CA SER A 51 -19.86 15.45 7.03
C SER A 51 -20.57 16.60 7.74
N LEU A 52 -21.74 17.06 7.30
CA LEU A 52 -22.47 18.15 7.97
C LEU A 52 -22.59 17.90 9.49
N LYS A 53 -22.54 16.63 9.90
CA LYS A 53 -22.38 16.16 11.29
C LYS A 53 -21.17 16.76 12.02
N ASP A 54 -20.01 16.89 11.39
CA ASP A 54 -18.80 17.50 11.96
C ASP A 54 -18.93 19.00 12.20
N ILE A 55 -19.71 19.73 11.37
CA ILE A 55 -20.01 21.15 11.59
C ILE A 55 -20.98 21.31 12.77
N VAL A 56 -22.00 20.46 12.85
CA VAL A 56 -22.94 20.44 13.99
C VAL A 56 -22.25 20.02 15.30
N LEU A 57 -21.28 19.11 15.23
CA LEU A 57 -20.51 18.64 16.39
C LEU A 57 -19.29 19.50 16.71
N ALA A 58 -18.94 20.47 15.85
CA ALA A 58 -17.78 21.35 16.06
C ALA A 58 -17.83 22.11 17.40
N PRO A 59 -18.98 22.70 17.83
CA PRO A 59 -19.06 23.37 19.13
C PRO A 59 -18.77 22.41 20.29
N PHE A 60 -19.29 21.18 20.22
CA PHE A 60 -19.06 20.17 21.26
C PHE A 60 -17.59 19.70 21.30
N LYS A 61 -16.95 19.56 20.13
CA LYS A 61 -15.53 19.21 20.02
C LYS A 61 -14.64 20.32 20.60
N ILE A 62 -14.97 21.59 20.36
CA ILE A 62 -14.25 22.75 20.91
C ILE A 62 -14.37 22.76 22.44
N ILE A 63 -15.57 22.58 22.99
CA ILE A 63 -15.79 22.49 24.45
C ILE A 63 -14.95 21.35 25.05
N ARG A 64 -14.97 20.15 24.43
CA ARG A 64 -14.17 19.01 24.90
C ARG A 64 -12.66 19.27 24.83
N ALA A 65 -12.20 20.00 23.81
CA ALA A 65 -10.79 20.40 23.68
C ALA A 65 -10.38 21.40 24.76
N VAL A 66 -11.25 22.36 25.11
CA VAL A 66 -11.03 23.30 26.22
C VAL A 66 -10.91 22.56 27.55
N PHE A 67 -11.78 21.59 27.84
CA PHE A 67 -11.63 20.76 29.05
C PHE A 67 -10.33 19.94 29.05
N GLY A 68 -9.92 19.40 27.90
CA GLY A 68 -8.64 18.70 27.78
C GLY A 68 -7.44 19.62 27.98
N TRP A 69 -7.51 20.86 27.49
CA TRP A 69 -6.49 21.87 27.69
C TRP A 69 -6.41 22.31 29.15
N LEU A 70 -7.54 22.51 29.84
CA LEU A 70 -7.58 22.81 31.27
C LEU A 70 -6.96 21.69 32.10
N ASP A 71 -7.27 20.42 31.79
CA ASP A 71 -6.68 19.26 32.48
C ASP A 71 -5.16 19.19 32.29
N PHE A 72 -4.68 19.47 31.08
CA PHE A 72 -3.25 19.58 30.79
C PHE A 72 -2.58 20.77 31.49
N PHE A 73 -3.24 21.93 31.51
CA PHE A 73 -2.75 23.13 32.18
C PHE A 73 -2.61 22.91 33.69
N THR A 74 -3.63 22.34 34.32
CA THR A 74 -3.60 21.97 35.74
C THR A 74 -2.48 20.98 36.03
N GLN A 75 -2.36 19.89 35.27
CA GLN A 75 -1.26 18.94 35.42
C GLN A 75 0.13 19.60 35.29
N ARG A 76 0.28 20.60 34.41
CA ARG A 76 1.56 21.28 34.15
C ARG A 76 1.96 22.29 35.24
N TYR A 77 1.00 22.84 35.98
CA TYR A 77 1.25 23.92 36.96
C TYR A 77 0.92 23.55 38.41
N THR A 78 -0.01 22.62 38.67
CA THR A 78 -0.35 22.16 40.02
C THR A 78 0.08 20.72 40.29
N GLY A 79 0.43 19.95 39.25
CA GLY A 79 0.90 18.56 39.37
C GLY A 79 -0.21 17.51 39.50
N GLU A 80 -1.48 17.91 39.60
CA GLU A 80 -2.63 17.00 39.71
C GLU A 80 -3.52 17.09 38.45
N SER A 81 -3.99 15.94 37.94
CA SER A 81 -5.01 15.91 36.88
C SER A 81 -6.39 16.10 37.49
N LEU A 82 -7.28 16.81 36.80
CA LEU A 82 -8.68 16.96 37.20
C LEU A 82 -9.49 15.66 37.01
N LYS A 83 -8.89 14.63 36.40
CA LYS A 83 -9.50 13.33 36.18
C LYS A 83 -9.02 12.32 37.21
N SER A 84 -9.54 12.43 38.43
CA SER A 84 -9.45 11.37 39.44
C SER A 84 -10.37 10.21 39.08
N THR A 85 -10.02 9.39 38.09
CA THR A 85 -10.54 8.01 37.94
C THR A 85 -9.56 7.19 37.11
N SER A 86 -8.97 6.20 37.76
CA SER A 86 -8.13 5.14 37.21
C SER A 86 -8.68 4.58 35.89
N GLY A 87 -7.87 4.66 34.83
CA GLY A 87 -8.20 4.05 33.55
C GLY A 87 -7.09 4.29 32.53
N SER A 88 -6.08 3.42 32.52
CA SER A 88 -5.09 3.35 31.45
C SER A 88 -5.80 3.35 30.11
N ASN A 89 -5.69 4.45 29.36
CA ASN A 89 -6.44 4.67 28.14
C ASN A 89 -6.00 3.65 27.08
N PRO A 90 -6.82 2.61 26.76
CA PRO A 90 -6.39 1.48 25.91
C PRO A 90 -6.13 1.91 24.45
N ALA A 91 -6.57 3.11 24.07
CA ALA A 91 -6.29 3.70 22.77
C ALA A 91 -4.80 4.04 22.57
N LYS A 92 -4.08 4.47 23.62
CA LYS A 92 -2.64 4.81 23.53
C LYS A 92 -1.75 3.56 23.41
N LEU A 93 -2.13 2.43 24.00
CA LEU A 93 -1.39 1.17 23.84
C LEU A 93 -1.55 0.57 22.45
N ARG A 94 -2.76 0.61 21.86
CA ARG A 94 -3.00 0.10 20.50
C ARG A 94 -2.28 0.91 19.42
N GLN A 95 -2.12 2.22 19.63
CA GLN A 95 -1.42 3.10 18.70
C GLN A 95 0.09 2.85 18.63
N LYS A 96 0.72 2.33 19.69
CA LYS A 96 2.17 2.08 19.72
C LYS A 96 2.57 0.77 19.04
N SER A 97 1.65 -0.18 18.89
CA SER A 97 1.93 -1.48 18.24
C SER A 97 1.68 -1.47 16.74
N GLU A 98 0.73 -0.70 16.22
CA GLU A 98 0.47 -0.66 14.77
C GLU A 98 1.46 0.29 14.07
N GLU A 99 2.60 -0.24 13.61
CA GLU A 99 3.48 0.53 12.73
C GLU A 99 2.79 0.77 11.37
N GLU A 100 2.58 2.03 11.04
CA GLU A 100 1.97 2.47 9.78
C GLU A 100 3.06 2.96 8.81
N LEU A 101 3.05 2.46 7.58
CA LEU A 101 4.02 2.84 6.55
C LEU A 101 3.30 3.46 5.35
N PHE A 102 3.80 4.61 4.90
CA PHE A 102 3.27 5.32 3.75
C PHE A 102 4.00 4.91 2.48
N VAL A 103 3.32 4.18 1.58
CA VAL A 103 3.88 3.66 0.34
C VAL A 103 3.10 4.21 -0.85
N GLU A 104 3.77 4.96 -1.72
CA GLU A 104 3.19 5.48 -2.98
C GLU A 104 1.80 6.14 -2.79
N GLY A 105 1.63 6.93 -1.72
CA GLY A 105 0.37 7.61 -1.41
C GLY A 105 -0.58 6.85 -0.47
N ASN A 106 -0.26 5.59 -0.12
CA ASN A 106 -1.12 4.71 0.66
C ASN A 106 -0.56 4.41 2.04
N LEU A 107 -1.40 4.53 3.08
CA LEU A 107 -1.06 4.08 4.43
C LEU A 107 -1.35 2.58 4.59
N ILE A 108 -0.33 1.84 4.98
CA ILE A 108 -0.32 0.39 5.17
C ILE A 108 -0.01 0.06 6.63
N LYS A 109 -0.81 -0.82 7.25
CA LYS A 109 -0.57 -1.31 8.61
C LYS A 109 0.33 -2.55 8.55
N LEU A 110 1.63 -2.36 8.81
CA LEU A 110 2.67 -3.37 8.54
C LEU A 110 2.40 -4.71 9.25
N GLN A 111 2.18 -4.67 10.57
CA GLN A 111 2.01 -5.89 11.38
C GLN A 111 0.78 -6.69 10.98
N LYS A 112 -0.34 -5.99 10.75
CA LYS A 112 -1.60 -6.63 10.35
C LYS A 112 -1.46 -7.31 8.99
N THR A 113 -0.86 -6.62 8.02
CA THR A 113 -0.66 -7.16 6.68
C THR A 113 0.33 -8.32 6.66
N LEU A 114 1.43 -8.23 7.42
CA LEU A 114 2.39 -9.31 7.57
C LEU A 114 1.73 -10.57 8.12
N GLN A 115 0.97 -10.45 9.21
CA GLN A 115 0.27 -11.58 9.81
C GLN A 115 -0.75 -12.19 8.85
N GLN A 116 -1.50 -11.38 8.11
CA GLN A 116 -2.44 -11.86 7.09
C GLN A 116 -1.73 -12.65 5.97
N ASN A 117 -0.57 -12.18 5.51
CA ASN A 117 0.21 -12.86 4.48
C ASN A 117 0.82 -14.18 4.98
N GLN A 118 1.28 -14.22 6.24
CA GLN A 118 1.74 -15.44 6.89
C GLN A 118 0.61 -16.47 7.02
N SER A 119 -0.55 -16.07 7.52
CA SER A 119 -1.72 -16.96 7.64
C SER A 119 -2.25 -17.45 6.28
N ALA A 120 -1.97 -16.72 5.20
CA ALA A 120 -2.31 -17.12 3.84
C ALA A 120 -1.32 -18.14 3.23
N GLY A 121 -0.28 -18.55 3.96
CA GLY A 121 0.70 -19.54 3.51
C GLY A 121 1.75 -19.01 2.53
N GLU A 122 1.99 -17.70 2.50
CA GLU A 122 3.05 -17.14 1.64
C GLU A 122 4.44 -17.58 2.13
N LYS A 123 5.22 -18.23 1.25
CA LYS A 123 6.59 -18.69 1.53
C LYS A 123 7.50 -17.57 2.05
N PHE A 124 7.36 -16.37 1.48
CA PHE A 124 8.06 -15.16 1.89
C PHE A 124 7.03 -14.08 2.19
N ALA A 125 6.45 -14.07 3.39
CA ALA A 125 5.42 -13.12 3.76
C ALA A 125 5.97 -11.69 3.82
N GLY A 126 5.42 -10.80 2.98
CA GLY A 126 5.76 -9.39 2.94
C GLY A 126 4.85 -8.51 3.79
N VAL A 127 5.08 -7.20 3.72
CA VAL A 127 4.27 -6.18 4.41
C VAL A 127 3.27 -5.50 3.48
N ILE A 128 3.17 -5.98 2.24
CA ILE A 128 2.34 -5.39 1.19
C ILE A 128 1.04 -6.19 1.07
N PRO A 129 -0.12 -5.53 0.96
CA PRO A 129 -1.40 -6.23 0.88
C PRO A 129 -1.50 -7.11 -0.37
N ARG A 130 -2.14 -8.28 -0.23
CA ARG A 130 -2.40 -9.20 -1.35
C ARG A 130 -3.25 -8.61 -2.47
N SER A 131 -3.95 -7.50 -2.21
CA SER A 131 -4.71 -6.77 -3.22
C SER A 131 -3.82 -6.03 -4.23
N TRP A 132 -2.52 -5.90 -3.97
CA TRP A 132 -1.55 -5.37 -4.90
C TRP A 132 -1.00 -6.55 -5.71
N GLU A 133 -1.30 -6.54 -7.01
CA GLU A 133 -1.11 -7.68 -7.90
C GLU A 133 -0.16 -7.32 -9.03
N LEU A 134 0.82 -8.18 -9.30
CA LEU A 134 1.59 -8.17 -10.53
C LEU A 134 0.80 -8.95 -11.58
N ILE A 135 0.49 -8.28 -12.68
CA ILE A 135 -0.28 -8.86 -13.79
C ILE A 135 0.62 -8.95 -15.02
N GLN A 136 0.51 -10.09 -15.70
CA GLN A 136 1.03 -10.31 -17.04
C GLN A 136 -0.15 -10.30 -18.00
N CYS A 137 0.00 -9.57 -19.10
CA CYS A 137 -0.96 -9.45 -20.17
C CYS A 137 -0.31 -9.94 -21.46
N SER A 138 -0.90 -10.96 -22.06
CA SER A 138 -0.43 -11.49 -23.34
C SER A 138 -0.64 -10.47 -24.47
N LYS A 139 -0.02 -10.71 -25.63
CA LYS A 139 -0.26 -9.93 -26.86
C LYS A 139 -1.72 -9.98 -27.32
N THR A 140 -2.46 -11.02 -26.93
CA THR A 140 -3.88 -11.18 -27.27
C THR A 140 -4.81 -10.50 -26.25
N GLY A 141 -4.26 -9.87 -25.19
CA GLY A 141 -5.02 -9.18 -24.15
C GLY A 141 -5.45 -10.06 -22.98
N GLU A 142 -5.01 -11.32 -22.93
CA GLU A 142 -5.31 -12.22 -21.81
C GLU A 142 -4.51 -11.81 -20.58
N GLN A 143 -5.20 -11.57 -19.46
CA GLN A 143 -4.59 -11.13 -18.20
C GLN A 143 -4.45 -12.29 -17.21
N LYS A 144 -3.25 -12.44 -16.65
CA LYS A 144 -2.94 -13.43 -15.62
C LYS A 144 -2.29 -12.75 -14.42
N VAL A 145 -2.81 -13.00 -13.23
CA VAL A 145 -2.16 -12.58 -11.98
C VAL A 145 -0.98 -13.50 -11.72
N LEU A 146 0.24 -12.95 -11.78
CA LEU A 146 1.46 -13.71 -11.49
C LEU A 146 1.74 -13.78 -10.00
N LYS A 147 1.59 -12.65 -9.30
CA LYS A 147 1.91 -12.59 -7.88
C LYS A 147 1.08 -11.54 -7.16
N ARG A 148 0.75 -11.83 -5.90
CA ARG A 148 0.06 -10.92 -4.97
C ARG A 148 1.05 -10.40 -3.92
N GLY A 149 0.76 -9.23 -3.36
CA GLY A 149 1.61 -8.60 -2.35
C GLY A 149 2.86 -7.95 -2.94
N VAL A 150 2.78 -7.41 -4.17
CA VAL A 150 3.93 -6.83 -4.87
C VAL A 150 3.94 -5.31 -4.77
N LEU A 151 5.06 -4.74 -4.34
CA LEU A 151 5.32 -3.30 -4.28
C LEU A 151 6.01 -2.77 -5.53
N GLY A 152 7.02 -3.51 -5.99
CA GLY A 152 7.83 -3.14 -7.13
C GLY A 152 8.33 -4.39 -7.82
N TYR A 153 8.59 -4.27 -9.12
CA TYR A 153 9.15 -5.36 -9.90
C TYR A 153 10.09 -4.81 -10.98
N ALA A 154 10.93 -5.70 -11.50
CA ALA A 154 11.75 -5.49 -12.67
C ALA A 154 11.80 -6.80 -13.47
N LEU A 155 11.69 -6.68 -14.79
CA LEU A 155 11.89 -7.81 -15.70
C LEU A 155 13.39 -8.08 -15.85
N LEU A 156 13.78 -9.35 -15.79
CA LEU A 156 15.13 -9.76 -16.15
C LEU A 156 15.16 -10.08 -17.64
N GLY A 157 16.31 -9.93 -18.30
CA GLY A 157 16.47 -10.22 -19.74
C GLY A 157 16.28 -11.69 -20.14
N ILE A 158 15.88 -12.55 -19.20
CA ILE A 158 15.54 -13.95 -19.40
C ILE A 158 14.02 -14.06 -19.40
N GLU A 159 13.43 -14.70 -20.41
CA GLU A 159 11.97 -14.79 -20.55
C GLU A 159 11.29 -15.33 -19.29
N GLY A 160 10.18 -14.68 -18.91
CA GLY A 160 9.35 -15.06 -17.78
C GLY A 160 9.98 -14.89 -16.39
N SER A 161 11.24 -14.42 -16.30
CA SER A 161 11.92 -14.18 -15.02
C SER A 161 11.66 -12.77 -14.52
N VAL A 162 11.12 -12.67 -13.31
CA VAL A 162 10.76 -11.40 -12.69
C VAL A 162 11.41 -11.28 -11.33
N LEU A 163 12.05 -10.14 -11.09
CA LEU A 163 12.51 -9.73 -9.78
C LEU A 163 11.44 -8.86 -9.14
N TYR A 164 10.91 -9.24 -7.97
CA TYR A 164 9.88 -8.46 -7.30
C TYR A 164 10.20 -8.21 -5.82
N SER A 165 9.62 -7.14 -5.29
CA SER A 165 9.64 -6.85 -3.86
C SER A 165 8.25 -6.91 -3.25
N ASN A 166 8.14 -7.55 -2.09
CA ASN A 166 6.95 -7.54 -1.24
C ASN A 166 7.09 -6.57 -0.04
N GLY A 167 7.95 -5.57 -0.19
CA GLY A 167 8.29 -4.60 0.84
C GLY A 167 9.40 -5.07 1.78
N LYS A 168 9.45 -6.34 2.19
CA LYS A 168 10.46 -6.86 3.13
C LYS A 168 11.54 -7.70 2.44
N HIS A 169 11.15 -8.43 1.41
CA HIS A 169 12.00 -9.35 0.68
C HIS A 169 12.13 -8.90 -0.77
N LEU A 170 13.31 -9.13 -1.34
CA LEU A 170 13.55 -9.13 -2.77
C LEU A 170 13.58 -10.59 -3.22
N VAL A 171 12.69 -10.95 -4.14
CA VAL A 171 12.46 -12.34 -4.54
C VAL A 171 12.59 -12.45 -6.05
N LEU A 172 13.38 -13.41 -6.49
CA LEU A 172 13.42 -13.86 -7.87
C LEU A 172 12.31 -14.89 -8.09
N MET A 173 11.50 -14.65 -9.11
CA MET A 173 10.48 -15.59 -9.59
C MET A 173 10.85 -16.01 -11.01
N THR A 174 11.04 -17.31 -11.21
CA THR A 174 11.29 -17.88 -12.55
C THR A 174 10.00 -18.05 -13.35
N ALA A 175 10.11 -18.38 -14.63
CA ALA A 175 8.96 -18.66 -15.50
C ALA A 175 8.02 -19.76 -14.94
N ASP A 176 8.59 -20.75 -14.24
CA ASP A 176 7.87 -21.83 -13.57
C ASP A 176 7.24 -21.41 -12.22
N GLN A 177 7.20 -20.11 -11.93
CA GLN A 177 6.71 -19.52 -10.68
C GLN A 177 7.46 -20.02 -9.43
N THR A 178 8.68 -20.53 -9.61
CA THR A 178 9.53 -20.92 -8.48
C THR A 178 10.13 -19.66 -7.85
N GLU A 179 9.97 -19.53 -6.54
CA GLU A 179 10.42 -18.36 -5.77
C GLU A 179 11.68 -18.64 -4.97
N GLN A 180 12.67 -17.77 -5.18
CA GLN A 180 13.92 -17.71 -4.43
C GLN A 180 14.10 -16.31 -3.83
N MET A 181 14.15 -16.22 -2.50
CA MET A 181 14.50 -14.98 -1.81
C MET A 181 15.99 -14.68 -2.02
N LEU A 182 16.30 -13.46 -2.46
CA LEU A 182 17.66 -12.98 -2.66
C LEU A 182 18.14 -12.13 -1.49
N VAL A 183 17.27 -11.24 -0.99
CA VAL A 183 17.60 -10.28 0.07
C VAL A 183 16.40 -10.08 0.99
N GLU A 184 16.67 -9.95 2.28
CA GLU A 184 15.73 -9.44 3.28
C GLU A 184 16.22 -8.07 3.79
N ALA A 185 15.32 -7.09 3.87
CA ALA A 185 15.62 -5.77 4.43
C ALA A 185 14.40 -5.20 5.18
N LYS A 186 14.60 -4.07 5.86
CA LYS A 186 13.52 -3.38 6.57
C LYS A 186 12.44 -2.88 5.61
N LEU A 187 12.85 -2.34 4.46
CA LEU A 187 11.94 -1.94 3.39
C LEU A 187 12.66 -1.84 2.04
N ILE A 188 12.12 -2.47 1.00
CA ILE A 188 12.64 -2.42 -0.38
C ILE A 188 11.56 -1.79 -1.27
N GLN A 189 11.67 -0.49 -1.57
CA GLN A 189 10.64 0.23 -2.32
C GLN A 189 10.87 0.25 -3.84
N LYS A 190 12.13 0.29 -4.25
CA LYS A 190 12.52 0.50 -5.64
C LYS A 190 13.56 -0.54 -6.05
N ILE A 191 13.37 -1.09 -7.23
CA ILE A 191 14.32 -1.96 -7.91
C ILE A 191 14.81 -1.16 -9.12
N ILE A 192 16.13 -1.09 -9.30
CA ILE A 192 16.78 -0.43 -10.43
C ILE A 192 17.62 -1.51 -11.11
N CYS A 193 17.33 -1.77 -12.38
CA CYS A 193 18.02 -2.71 -13.22
C CYS A 193 18.46 -2.00 -14.49
#